data_AF-A0A345PEA6-F1
#
_entry.id   AF-A0A345PEA6-F1
#
_cell.length_a   1.000
_cell.length_b   1.000
_cell.length_c   1.000
_cell.angle_alpha   90.00
_cell.angle_beta   90.00
_cell.angle_gamma   90.00
#
_symmetry.space_group_name_H-M   'P 1'
#
loop_
_entity.id
_entity.type
_entity.pdbx_description
1 polymer ?
#
loop_
_entity_poly.entity_id
_entity_poly.type
_entity_poly.pdbx_seq_one_letter_code
_entity_poly.pdbx_strand_id
1 'polypeptide(L)' 'MQPNTFGDWAELEGERSRLQDWQLSLLKEWHSGGEPNEILNVLKSILTEFIKAHKGICEKVGCEEDPEWVEKFFGMVL' A
#
# COMPACT_ATOMS: atom_id res chain seq x y z
N MET A 1 -18.64 6.47 -10.26
CA MET A 1 -18.54 6.61 -8.79
C MET A 1 -17.44 7.60 -8.49
N GLN A 2 -17.62 8.50 -7.52
CA GLN A 2 -16.57 9.44 -7.11
C GLN A 2 -15.61 8.71 -6.15
N PRO A 3 -14.30 8.63 -6.46
CA PRO A 3 -13.34 8.08 -5.51
C PRO A 3 -13.25 9.00 -4.28
N ASN A 4 -13.08 8.43 -3.09
CA ASN A 4 -12.97 9.14 -1.81
C ASN A 4 -14.29 9.82 -1.37
N THR A 5 -15.42 9.17 -1.61
CA THR A 5 -16.70 9.59 -1.02
C THR A 5 -16.64 9.43 0.50
N PHE A 6 -17.42 10.25 1.23
CA PHE A 6 -17.55 10.13 2.67
C PHE A 6 -17.97 8.70 3.04
N GLY A 7 -17.16 8.04 3.87
CA GLY A 7 -17.37 6.65 4.27
C GLY A 7 -16.48 5.63 3.56
N ASP A 8 -15.85 5.96 2.43
CA ASP A 8 -14.97 5.04 1.69
C ASP A 8 -13.79 4.55 2.56
N TRP A 9 -13.39 5.35 3.55
CA TRP A 9 -12.29 5.07 4.46
C TRP A 9 -12.75 4.67 5.88
N ALA A 10 -14.06 4.63 6.14
CA ALA A 10 -14.61 4.47 7.49
C ALA A 10 -14.43 3.05 8.08
N GLU A 11 -14.02 2.07 7.26
CA GLU A 11 -13.79 0.68 7.68
C GLU A 11 -12.31 0.28 7.63
N LEU A 12 -11.39 1.24 7.51
CA LEU A 12 -9.95 0.98 7.47
C LEU A 12 -9.29 1.13 8.85
N GLU A 13 -9.83 1.97 9.72
CA GLU A 13 -9.30 2.23 11.06
C GLU A 13 -10.38 2.09 12.16
N GLY A 14 -9.93 2.01 13.42
CA GLY A 14 -10.80 1.96 14.59
C GLY A 14 -11.54 0.64 14.78
N GLU A 15 -12.48 0.62 15.74
CA GLU A 15 -13.21 -0.60 16.17
C GLU A 15 -14.08 -1.23 15.07
N ARG A 16 -14.38 -0.50 14.01
CA ARG A 16 -15.18 -0.97 12.86
C ARG A 16 -14.32 -1.46 11.70
N SER A 17 -12.99 -1.46 11.85
CA SER A 17 -12.10 -1.91 10.79
C SER A 17 -12.33 -3.38 10.47
N ARG A 18 -12.34 -3.71 9.18
CA ARG A 18 -12.36 -5.10 8.70
C ARG A 18 -10.96 -5.73 8.65
N LEU A 19 -9.93 -4.95 8.97
CA LEU A 19 -8.55 -5.37 8.94
C LEU A 19 -8.17 -6.12 10.22
N GLN A 20 -7.26 -7.07 10.08
CA GLN A 20 -6.68 -7.80 11.21
C GLN A 20 -5.70 -6.90 11.98
N ASP A 21 -5.44 -7.23 13.25
CA ASP A 21 -4.57 -6.43 14.13
C ASP A 21 -3.16 -6.19 13.55
N TRP A 22 -2.59 -7.18 12.86
CA TRP A 22 -1.28 -7.03 12.21
C TRP A 22 -1.33 -6.07 11.01
N GLN A 23 -2.44 -6.02 10.27
CA GLN A 23 -2.62 -5.10 9.15
C GLN A 23 -2.78 -3.67 9.66
N LEU A 24 -3.54 -3.49 10.74
CA LEU A 24 -3.66 -2.20 11.43
C LEU A 24 -2.32 -1.74 12.01
N SER A 25 -1.53 -2.66 12.56
CA SER A 25 -0.18 -2.36 13.06
C SER A 25 0.74 -1.92 11.92
N LEU A 26 0.71 -2.64 10.79
CA LEU A 26 1.49 -2.32 9.60
C LEU A 26 1.12 -0.96 9.00
N LEU A 27 -0.18 -0.64 8.92
CA LEU A 27 -0.64 0.68 8.44
C LEU A 27 -0.13 1.82 9.33
N LYS A 28 -0.10 1.63 10.65
CA LYS A 28 0.44 2.64 11.58
C LYS A 28 1.94 2.89 11.36
N GLU A 29 2.69 1.87 10.97
CA GLU A 29 4.13 1.98 10.66
C GLU A 29 4.40 2.75 9.35
N TRP A 30 3.39 2.91 8.49
CA TRP A 30 3.51 3.66 7.24
C TRP A 30 3.25 5.16 7.39
N HIS A 31 3.10 5.64 8.62
CA HIS A 31 3.11 7.09 8.86
C HIS A 31 4.49 7.67 8.55
N SER A 32 4.53 8.68 7.68
CA SER A 32 5.76 9.40 7.29
C SER A 32 5.61 10.89 7.56
N GLY A 33 6.67 11.53 8.08
CA GLY A 33 6.78 12.99 8.05
C GLY A 33 7.17 13.51 6.66
N GLY A 34 7.46 14.81 6.58
CA GLY A 34 7.85 15.46 5.32
C GLY A 34 9.34 15.30 4.96
N GLU A 35 10.14 14.71 5.84
CA GLU A 35 11.57 14.58 5.63
C GLU A 35 11.89 13.49 4.58
N PRO A 36 12.76 13.76 3.60
CA PRO A 36 13.02 12.81 2.50
C PRO A 36 13.40 11.40 2.95
N ASN A 37 14.18 11.28 4.04
CA ASN A 37 14.58 9.99 4.58
C ASN A 37 13.41 9.22 5.22
N GLU A 38 12.48 9.93 5.87
CA GLU A 38 11.29 9.31 6.44
C GLU A 38 10.36 8.79 5.35
N ILE A 39 10.21 9.55 4.26
CA ILE A 39 9.42 9.15 3.09
C ILE A 39 10.03 7.91 2.46
N LEU A 40 11.35 7.90 2.25
CA LEU A 40 12.06 6.74 1.68
C LEU A 40 11.93 5.50 2.56
N ASN A 41 12.05 5.64 3.88
CA ASN A 41 11.91 4.51 4.81
C ASN A 41 10.51 3.89 4.76
N VAL A 42 9.47 4.73 4.71
CA VAL A 42 8.08 4.26 4.57
C VAL A 42 7.84 3.62 3.20
N LEU A 43 8.37 4.19 2.11
CA LEU A 43 8.25 3.57 0.79
C LEU A 43 8.89 2.18 0.74
N LYS A 44 10.04 2.01 1.40
CA LYS A 44 10.72 0.70 1.52
C LYS A 44 9.88 -0.30 2.33
N SER A 45 9.18 0.13 3.38
CA SER A 45 8.32 -0.77 4.18
C SER A 45 7.00 -1.12 3.49
N ILE A 46 6.47 -0.24 2.62
CA ILE A 46 5.26 -0.49 1.82
C ILE A 46 5.51 -1.50 0.71
N LEU A 47 6.72 -1.54 0.16
CA LEU A 47 7.08 -2.28 -1.06
C LEU A 47 6.54 -3.72 -1.10
N THR A 48 6.76 -4.48 -0.03
CA THR A 48 6.33 -5.89 0.02
C THR A 48 4.82 -6.04 -0.10
N GLU A 49 4.04 -5.20 0.57
CA GLU A 49 2.58 -5.25 0.48
C GLU A 49 2.06 -4.67 -0.83
N PHE A 50 2.75 -3.67 -1.39
CA PHE A 50 2.44 -3.15 -2.72
C PHE A 50 2.54 -4.25 -3.78
N ILE A 51 3.63 -5.03 -3.80
CA ILE A 51 3.83 -6.11 -4.78
C ILE A 51 2.69 -7.14 -4.66
N LYS A 52 2.36 -7.56 -3.44
CA LYS A 52 1.25 -8.50 -3.18
C LYS A 52 -0.08 -7.96 -3.68
N ALA A 53 -0.38 -6.69 -3.38
CA ALA A 53 -1.63 -6.05 -3.78
C ALA A 53 -1.69 -5.87 -5.30
N HIS A 54 -0.60 -5.43 -5.94
CA HIS A 54 -0.49 -5.25 -7.38
C HIS A 54 -0.77 -6.56 -8.12
N LYS A 55 -0.08 -7.63 -7.75
CA LYS A 55 -0.29 -8.97 -8.30
C LYS A 55 -1.75 -9.42 -8.16
N GLY A 56 -2.30 -9.31 -6.95
CA GLY A 56 -3.68 -9.73 -6.68
C GLY A 56 -4.73 -8.89 -7.43
N ILE A 57 -4.44 -7.61 -7.72
CA ILE A 57 -5.28 -6.78 -8.58
C ILE A 57 -5.17 -7.26 -10.03
N CYS A 58 -3.96 -7.52 -10.54
CA CYS A 58 -3.79 -7.97 -11.91
C CYS A 58 -4.47 -9.31 -12.20
N GLU A 59 -4.36 -10.26 -11.27
CA GLU A 59 -5.11 -11.52 -11.35
C GLU A 59 -6.62 -11.30 -11.43
N LYS A 60 -7.18 -10.35 -10.65
CA LYS A 60 -8.62 -10.07 -10.61
C LYS A 60 -9.14 -9.36 -11.85
N VAL A 61 -8.35 -8.49 -12.45
CA VAL A 61 -8.76 -7.70 -13.63
C VAL A 61 -8.29 -8.32 -14.94
N GLY A 62 -7.51 -9.41 -14.88
CA GLY A 62 -6.97 -10.09 -16.04
C GLY A 62 -5.85 -9.33 -16.74
N CYS A 63 -5.09 -8.49 -16.03
CA CYS A 63 -3.84 -7.93 -16.55
C CYS A 63 -2.67 -8.87 -16.30
N GLU A 64 -1.73 -8.87 -17.23
CA GLU A 64 -0.41 -9.45 -17.01
C GLU A 64 0.37 -8.51 -16.08
N GLU A 65 0.90 -9.08 -14.99
CA GLU A 65 1.84 -8.38 -14.13
C GLU A 65 3.17 -8.23 -14.89
N ASP A 66 3.80 -7.05 -14.78
CA ASP A 66 5.17 -6.82 -15.23
C ASP A 66 6.07 -6.67 -13.98
N PRO A 67 6.67 -7.77 -13.47
CA PRO A 67 7.50 -7.72 -12.28
C PRO A 67 8.75 -6.87 -12.48
N GLU A 68 9.29 -6.83 -13.71
CA GLU A 68 10.48 -6.04 -14.04
C GLU A 68 10.18 -4.53 -13.95
N TRP A 69 8.97 -4.12 -14.34
CA TRP A 69 8.52 -2.73 -14.17
C TRP A 69 8.41 -2.35 -12.70
N VAL A 70 7.86 -3.24 -11.86
CA VAL A 70 7.76 -3.02 -10.41
C VAL A 70 9.16 -2.95 -9.80
N GLU A 71 10.03 -3.91 -10.09
CA GLU A 71 11.42 -3.92 -9.62
C GLU A 71 12.19 -2.68 -10.08
N LYS A 72 12.00 -2.22 -11.32
CA LYS A 72 12.64 -1.01 -11.83
C LYS A 72 12.17 0.24 -11.10
N PHE A 73 10.86 0.38 -10.85
CA PHE A 73 10.32 1.54 -10.15
C PHE A 73 10.87 1.63 -8.73
N PHE A 74 10.98 0.50 -8.03
CA PHE A 74 11.47 0.48 -6.66
C PHE A 74 12.99 0.35 -6.53
N GLY A 75 13.69 -0.16 -7.55
CA GLY A 75 15.14 -0.09 -7.66
C GLY A 75 15.66 1.34 -7.81
N MET A 76 14.79 2.31 -8.10
CA MET A 76 15.09 3.74 -8.02
C MET A 76 14.88 4.33 -6.61
N VAL A 77 14.18 3.62 -5.72
CA VAL A 77 13.87 4.04 -4.34
C VAL A 77 14.85 3.41 -3.33
N LEU A 78 15.39 2.23 -3.65
CA LEU A 78 16.39 1.50 -2.86
C LEU A 78 17.82 1.94 -3.15
#